data_AF-A0A7T3V5Q5-F1
#
_entry.id   AF-A0A7T3V5Q5-F1
#
_cell.length_a   1.000
_cell.length_b   1.000
_cell.length_c   1.000
_cell.angle_alpha   90.00
_cell.angle_beta   90.00
_cell.angle_gamma   90.00
#
_symmetry.space_group_name_H-M   'P 1'
#
loop_
_entity.id
_entity.type
_entity.pdbx_description
1 polymer ?
#
loop_
_entity_poly.entity_id
_entity_poly.type
_entity_poly.pdbx_seq_one_letter_code
_entity_poly.pdbx_strand_id
1 'polypeptide(L)' 'MTTKEVSEKYGVCIASVARWAKNNGVQRGEPINGISPFNWTEDDCKRFENRTGKGWKKGVPRSKGE' A
#
# COMPACT_ATOMS: atom_id res chain seq x y z
N MET A 1 -4.94 -8.21 6.81
CA MET A 1 -3.55 -8.29 6.30
C MET A 1 -2.79 -7.03 6.70
N THR A 2 -1.46 -7.08 6.82
CA THR A 2 -0.63 -5.92 7.19
C THR A 2 -0.11 -5.18 5.96
N THR A 3 0.29 -3.91 6.15
CA THR A 3 0.90 -3.09 5.08
C THR A 3 2.19 -3.72 4.54
N LYS A 4 2.93 -4.46 5.39
CA LYS A 4 4.14 -5.18 5.01
C LYS A 4 3.82 -6.33 4.05
N GLU A 5 2.82 -7.15 4.38
CA GLU A 5 2.41 -8.26 3.51
C GLU A 5 1.89 -7.77 2.15
N VAL A 6 1.16 -6.64 2.11
CA VAL A 6 0.74 -6.01 0.85
C VAL A 6 1.95 -5.58 0.03
N SER A 7 2.94 -4.97 0.69
CA SER A 7 4.19 -4.54 0.05
C SER A 7 4.95 -5.72 -0.57
N GLU A 8 5.09 -6.83 0.14
CA GLU A 8 5.77 -8.03 -0.33
C GLU A 8 4.99 -8.72 -1.45
N LYS A 9 3.67 -8.88 -1.29
CA LYS A 9 2.78 -9.52 -2.27
C LYS A 9 2.83 -8.84 -3.62
N TYR A 10 2.80 -7.50 -3.64
CA TYR A 10 2.75 -6.72 -4.87
C TYR A 10 4.13 -6.17 -5.31
N GLY A 11 5.19 -6.40 -4.53
CA GLY A 11 6.55 -5.94 -4.84
C GLY A 11 6.69 -4.41 -4.84
N VAL A 12 5.99 -3.73 -3.93
CA VAL A 12 5.90 -2.27 -3.89
C VAL A 12 6.41 -1.74 -2.56
N CYS A 13 7.01 -0.55 -2.52
CA CYS A 13 7.54 -0.02 -1.25
C CYS A 13 6.43 0.26 -0.22
N ILE A 14 6.69 -0.13 1.04
CA ILE A 14 5.78 0.03 2.19
C ILE A 14 5.24 1.46 2.29
N ALA A 15 6.10 2.47 2.07
CA ALA A 15 5.71 3.87 2.11
C ALA A 15 4.64 4.21 1.05
N SER A 16 4.71 3.63 -0.15
CA SER A 16 3.69 3.88 -1.19
C SER A 16 2.39 3.16 -0.89
N VAL A 17 2.46 1.97 -0.30
CA VAL A 17 1.30 1.21 0.18
C VAL A 17 0.59 1.98 1.30
N ALA A 18 1.33 2.44 2.31
CA ALA A 18 0.82 3.25 3.41
C ALA A 18 0.22 4.59 2.94
N ARG A 19 0.88 5.27 1.99
CA ARG A 19 0.36 6.52 1.41
C ARG A 19 -0.94 6.29 0.63
N TRP A 20 -1.03 5.19 -0.12
CA TRP A 20 -2.27 4.83 -0.80
C TRP A 20 -3.39 4.53 0.19
N ALA A 21 -3.11 3.72 1.22
CA ALA A 21 -4.08 3.37 2.25
C ALA A 21 -4.67 4.61 2.92
N LYS A 22 -3.80 5.57 3.31
CA LYS A 22 -4.21 6.88 3.85
C LYS A 22 -5.13 7.64 2.90
N ASN A 23 -4.80 7.69 1.61
CA ASN A 23 -5.56 8.46 0.62
C ASN A 23 -6.89 7.80 0.22
N ASN A 24 -7.06 6.49 0.46
CA ASN A 24 -8.26 5.74 0.08
C ASN A 24 -9.14 5.36 1.27
N GLY A 25 -8.79 5.84 2.47
CA GLY A 25 -9.61 5.66 3.67
C GLY A 25 -9.52 4.27 4.29
N VAL A 26 -8.45 3.52 4.05
CA VAL A 26 -8.24 2.21 4.71
C VAL A 26 -8.19 2.45 6.22
N GLN A 27 -8.99 1.70 6.96
CA GLN A 27 -9.07 1.84 8.41
C GLN A 27 -7.74 1.50 9.08
N ARG A 28 -7.40 2.23 10.13
CA ARG A 28 -6.28 1.88 11.00
C ARG A 28 -6.76 0.91 12.07
N GLY A 29 -5.99 -0.14 12.29
CA GLY A 29 -6.16 -1.02 13.43
C GLY A 29 -5.66 -0.36 14.72
N GLU A 30 -5.78 -1.12 15.80
CA GLU A 30 -5.28 -0.70 17.11
C GLU A 30 -3.77 -0.45 17.08
N PRO A 31 -3.27 0.56 17.82
CA PRO A 31 -1.84 0.80 17.93
C PRO A 31 -1.13 -0.39 18.58
N ILE A 32 -0.15 -0.95 17.88
CA ILE A 32 0.75 -1.99 18.39
C ILE A 32 2.12 -1.35 18.53
N ASN A 33 2.65 -1.28 19.76
CA ASN A 33 3.94 -0.62 20.06
C ASN A 33 4.01 0.85 19.58
N GLY A 34 2.92 1.61 19.72
CA GLY A 34 2.85 3.01 19.28
C GLY A 34 2.69 3.22 17.77
N ILE A 35 2.58 2.14 16.98
CA ILE A 35 2.35 2.18 15.54
C ILE A 35 0.95 1.65 15.28
N SER A 36 0.07 2.45 14.66
CA SER A 36 -1.26 1.99 14.21
C SER A 36 -1.17 1.44 12.77
N PRO A 37 -1.07 0.12 12.56
CA PRO A 37 -1.05 -0.45 11.22
C PRO A 37 -2.38 -0.22 10.51
N PHE A 38 -2.35 -0.16 9.18
CA PHE A 38 -3.58 -0.23 8.39
C PHE A 38 -4.16 -1.65 8.43
N ASN A 39 -5.46 -1.76 8.69
CA ASN A 39 -6.18 -3.02 8.68
C ASN A 39 -6.64 -3.31 7.26
N TRP A 40 -5.80 -3.99 6.47
CA TRP A 40 -6.10 -4.27 5.07
C TRP A 40 -7.10 -5.42 4.95
N THR A 41 -8.21 -5.14 4.26
CA THR A 41 -9.18 -6.14 3.83
C THR A 41 -8.83 -6.69 2.44
N GLU A 42 -9.48 -7.77 2.04
CA GLU A 42 -9.36 -8.29 0.67
C GLU A 42 -9.87 -7.29 -0.38
N ASP A 43 -10.90 -6.50 -0.06
CA ASP A 43 -11.42 -5.45 -0.93
C ASP A 43 -10.37 -4.35 -1.16
N ASP A 44 -9.71 -3.90 -0.09
CA ASP A 44 -8.63 -2.90 -0.19
C ASP A 44 -7.48 -3.41 -1.06
N CYS A 45 -7.15 -4.70 -0.96
CA CYS A 45 -6.13 -5.32 -1.80
C CYS A 45 -6.52 -5.29 -3.28
N LYS A 46 -7.77 -5.64 -3.61
CA LYS A 46 -8.30 -5.58 -4.99
C LYS A 46 -8.32 -4.14 -5.52
N ARG A 47 -8.69 -3.17 -4.70
CA ARG A 47 -8.66 -1.74 -5.06
C ARG A 47 -7.24 -1.25 -5.30
N PHE A 48 -6.28 -1.70 -4.48
CA PHE A 48 -4.86 -1.39 -4.66
C PHE A 48 -4.30 -2.02 -5.94
N GLU A 49 -4.64 -3.28 -6.20
CA GLU A 49 -4.24 -4.03 -7.40
C GLU A 49 -4.76 -3.36 -8.69
N ASN A 50 -6.04 -2.99 -8.73
CA ASN A 50 -6.65 -2.26 -9.85
C ASN A 50 -5.93 -0.92 -10.15
N ARG A 51 -5.38 -0.25 -9.13
CA ARG A 51 -4.54 0.94 -9.34
C ARG A 51 -3.17 0.56 -9.91
N THR A 52 -2.56 -0.52 -9.42
CA THR A 52 -1.21 -0.94 -9.85
C THR A 52 -1.16 -1.29 -11.34
N GLY A 53 -2.24 -1.85 -11.89
CA GLY A 53 -2.34 -2.26 -13.29
C GLY A 53 -2.23 -1.15 -14.34
N LYS A 54 -2.44 0.13 -13.99
CA LYS A 54 -2.41 1.26 -14.95
C LYS A 54 -1.08 2.02 -15.06
N GLY A 55 -0.04 1.66 -14.29
CA GLY A 55 1.24 2.39 -14.41
C GLY A 55 2.37 2.02 -13.47
N TRP A 56 2.19 1.05 -12.57
CA TRP A 56 3.28 0.59 -11.71
C TRP A 56 3.97 -0.62 -12.34
N LYS A 57 5.01 -0.37 -13.15
CA LYS A 57 5.89 -1.44 -13.62
C LYS A 57 6.87 -1.82 -12.51
N LYS A 58 6.89 -3.10 -12.14
CA LYS A 58 7.88 -3.71 -11.24
C LYS A 58 9.30 -3.34 -11.71
N GLY A 59 10.09 -2.72 -10.83
CA GLY A 59 11.50 -2.39 -11.11
C GLY A 59 11.77 -1.04 -11.77
N VAL A 60 10.77 -0.19 -12.02
CA VAL A 60 11.00 1.15 -12.58
C VAL A 60 11.11 2.18 -11.44
N PRO A 61 12.29 2.78 -11.18
CA PRO A 61 12.40 3.88 -10.23
C PRO A 61 11.52 5.05 -10.71
N ARG A 62 10.84 5.72 -9.78
CA ARG A 62 10.11 6.95 -10.11
C ARG A 62 11.11 7.94 -10.70
N SER A 63 10.98 8.28 -11.99
CA SER A 63 11.69 9.42 -12.55
C SER A 63 11.36 10.64 -11.71
N LYS A 64 12.40 11.26 -11.13
CA LYS A 64 12.33 12.57 -10.50
C LYS A 64 11.86 13.50 -11.61
N GLY A 65 10.64 14.03 -11.52
CA GLY A 65 10.21 15.09 -12.43
C GLY A 65 11.12 16.29 -12.21
N GLU A 66 11.77 16.74 -13.28
CA GLU A 66 12.42 18.05 -13.39
C GLU A 66 11.39 19.18 -13.29
#